data_AF-A0A9W7JEY8-F1
#
_entry.id   AF-A0A9W7JEY8-F1
#
_cell.length_a   1.000
_cell.length_b   1.000
_cell.length_c   1.000
_cell.angle_alpha   90.00
_cell.angle_beta   90.00
_cell.angle_gamma   90.00
#
_symmetry.space_group_name_H-M   'P 1'
#
loop_
_entity.id
_entity.type
_entity.pdbx_description
1 polymer ?
#
loop_
_entity_poly.entity_id
_entity_poly.type
_entity_poly.pdbx_seq_one_letter_code
_entity_poly.pdbx_strand_id
1 'polypeptide(L)'
;MFARLSLSSDGGLVAELQVRPTLSQMIREKQLQDRSLAHHVQNIAEERHTKYSFRDDGVLCFRDRIVVPNDGDLRRTILSEAHNSLLAIHPGSTKMYRGLKDEYYWVGLKRDVAVFVSKCMVCQCVKAEH
;
A
#
# COMPACT_ATOMS: atom_id res chain seq x y z
N MET A 1 14.51 2.07 6.61
CA MET A 1 15.96 1.89 6.35
C MET A 1 16.46 0.89 7.38
N PHE A 2 17.11 -0.21 6.97
CA PHE A 2 17.66 -1.19 7.89
C PHE A 2 19.10 -1.49 7.49
N ALA A 3 20.00 -1.57 8.46
CA ALA A 3 21.40 -1.93 8.23
C ALA A 3 21.60 -3.39 8.65
N ARG A 4 22.16 -4.20 7.74
CA ARG A 4 22.57 -5.59 8.04
C ARG A 4 24.07 -5.59 8.31
N LEU A 5 24.46 -6.02 9.51
CA LEU A 5 25.86 -6.13 9.89
C LEU A 5 26.35 -7.55 9.61
N SER A 6 27.47 -7.66 8.90
CA SER A 6 28.18 -8.92 8.68
C SER A 6 29.66 -8.74 8.96
N LEU A 7 30.28 -9.76 9.54
CA LEU A 7 31.72 -9.79 9.79
C LEU A 7 32.46 -10.24 8.52
N SER A 8 33.42 -9.45 8.08
CA SER A 8 34.34 -9.81 7.01
C SER A 8 35.43 -10.76 7.51
N SER A 9 36.03 -11.50 6.59
CA SER A 9 37.07 -12.49 6.89
C SER A 9 38.34 -11.90 7.53
N ASP A 10 38.57 -10.60 7.36
CA ASP A 10 39.64 -9.81 8.00
C ASP A 10 39.27 -9.25 9.39
N GLY A 11 38.08 -9.57 9.90
CA GLY A 11 37.59 -9.06 11.19
C GLY A 11 36.94 -7.68 11.13
N GLY A 12 36.88 -7.05 9.96
CA GLY A 12 36.10 -5.82 9.75
C GLY A 12 34.59 -6.05 9.87
N LEU A 13 33.86 -5.07 10.41
CA LEU A 13 32.40 -5.04 10.32
C LEU A 13 31.97 -4.34 9.03
N VAL A 14 31.20 -5.04 8.20
CA VAL A 14 30.53 -4.47 7.03
C VAL A 14 29.08 -4.21 7.38
N ALA A 15 28.67 -2.94 7.24
CA ALA A 15 27.27 -2.55 7.27
C ALA A 15 26.74 -2.48 5.84
N GLU A 16 25.93 -3.46 5.46
CA GLU A 16 25.17 -3.43 4.23
C GLU A 16 23.91 -2.60 4.46
N LEU A 17 23.84 -1.45 3.80
CA LEU A 17 22.68 -0.58 3.86
C LEU A 17 21.61 -1.09 2.88
N GLN A 18 20.54 -1.68 3.40
CA GLN A 18 19.42 -2.11 2.58
C GLN A 18 18.36 -1.01 2.53
N VAL A 19 18.24 -0.39 1.34
CA VAL A 19 17.14 0.53 1.04
C VAL A 19 15.92 -0.30 0.68
N ARG A 20 14.90 -0.30 1.54
CA ARG A 20 13.59 -0.85 1.18
C ARG A 20 12.89 0.14 0.26
N PRO A 21 12.32 -0.31 -0.87
CA PRO A 21 11.51 0.57 -1.71
C PRO A 21 10.31 1.08 -0.92
N THR A 22 9.88 2.31 -1.19
CA THR A 22 8.66 2.87 -0.61
C THR A 22 7.42 2.18 -1.18
N LEU A 23 6.30 2.21 -0.47
CA LEU A 23 5.03 1.71 -0.99
C LEU A 23 4.67 2.33 -2.35
N SER A 24 4.92 3.63 -2.54
CA SER A 24 4.69 4.31 -3.82
C SER A 24 5.54 3.74 -4.96
N GLN A 25 6.81 3.42 -4.72
CA GLN A 25 7.68 2.79 -5.71
C GLN A 25 7.20 1.39 -6.07
N MET A 26 6.85 0.58 -5.06
CA MET A 26 6.30 -0.77 -5.29
C MET A 26 4.99 -0.72 -6.09
N ILE A 27 4.11 0.23 -5.79
CA ILE A 27 2.86 0.44 -6.52
C ILE A 27 3.17 0.79 -7.98
N ARG A 28 4.08 1.74 -8.23
CA ARG A 28 4.47 2.16 -9.59
C ARG A 28 4.98 0.98 -10.41
N GLU A 29 5.90 0.20 -9.87
CA GLU A 29 6.46 -0.96 -10.56
C GLU A 29 5.38 -1.98 -10.92
N LYS A 30 4.46 -2.24 -10.00
CA LYS A 30 3.34 -3.17 -10.20
C LYS A 30 2.30 -2.60 -11.17
N GLN A 31 2.08 -1.29 -11.19
CA GLN A 31 1.19 -0.63 -12.16
C GLN A 31 1.70 -0.82 -13.59
N LEU A 32 3.01 -0.72 -13.82
CA LEU A 32 3.62 -0.94 -15.14
C LEU A 32 3.40 -2.36 -15.67
N GLN A 33 3.25 -3.34 -14.78
CA GLN A 33 3.02 -4.74 -15.12
C GLN A 33 1.52 -5.09 -15.28
N ASP A 34 0.63 -4.24 -14.78
CA ASP A 34 -0.81 -4.50 -14.76
C ASP A 34 -1.47 -4.12 -16.10
N ARG A 35 -1.75 -5.15 -16.92
CA ARG A 35 -2.43 -4.96 -18.22
C ARG A 35 -3.82 -4.34 -18.10
N SER A 36 -4.50 -4.47 -16.96
CA SER A 36 -5.81 -3.85 -16.76
C SER A 36 -5.71 -2.32 -16.66
N LEU A 37 -4.58 -1.82 -16.18
CA LEU A 37 -4.30 -0.38 -16.08
C LEU A 37 -3.84 0.22 -17.41
N ALA A 38 -3.28 -0.60 -18.31
CA ALA A 38 -2.82 -0.16 -19.64
C ALA A 38 -3.93 0.55 -20.44
N HIS A 39 -5.18 0.08 -20.33
CA HIS A 39 -6.32 0.75 -20.97
C HIS A 39 -6.54 2.17 -20.41
N HIS A 40 -6.37 2.39 -19.10
CA HIS A 40 -6.48 3.73 -18.51
C HIS A 40 -5.35 4.65 -18.97
N VAL A 41 -4.14 4.12 -19.10
CA VAL A 41 -2.99 4.87 -19.64
C VAL A 41 -3.24 5.32 -21.07
N GLN A 42 -3.76 4.43 -21.93
CA GLN A 42 -4.11 4.79 -23.32
C GLN A 42 -5.16 5.90 -23.37
N ASN A 43 -6.20 5.81 -22.54
CA ASN A 43 -7.25 6.85 -22.52
C ASN A 43 -6.74 8.22 -22.04
N ILE A 44 -5.74 8.25 -21.14
CA ILE A 44 -5.06 9.50 -20.75
C ILE A 44 -4.26 10.06 -21.92
N ALA A 45 -3.51 9.20 -22.63
CA ALA A 45 -2.70 9.60 -23.77
C ALA A 45 -3.54 10.15 -24.94
N GLU A 46 -4.76 9.62 -25.10
CA GLU A 46 -5.72 10.07 -26.11
C GLU A 46 -6.56 11.29 -25.66
N GLU A 47 -6.21 11.94 -24.55
CA GLU A 47 -6.92 13.10 -23.97
C GLU A 47 -8.42 12.89 -23.80
N ARG A 48 -8.87 11.63 -23.72
CA ARG A 48 -10.25 11.35 -23.39
C ARG A 48 -10.46 11.87 -21.97
N HIS A 49 -11.53 12.62 -21.72
CA HIS A 49 -11.87 13.12 -20.38
C HIS A 49 -12.01 11.95 -19.38
N THR A 50 -10.89 11.52 -18.80
CA THR A 50 -10.83 10.48 -17.77
C THR A 50 -10.61 11.13 -16.42
N LYS A 51 -10.96 10.39 -15.37
CA LYS A 51 -10.67 10.78 -13.98
C LYS A 51 -9.29 10.28 -13.52
N TYR A 52 -8.52 9.70 -14.43
CA TYR A 52 -7.19 9.17 -14.18
C TYR A 52 -6.13 10.19 -14.58
N SER A 53 -5.04 10.25 -13.83
CA SER A 53 -3.90 11.12 -14.08
C SER A 53 -2.62 10.46 -13.59
N PHE A 54 -1.48 10.92 -14.08
CA PHE A 54 -0.18 10.58 -13.50
C PHE A 54 0.25 11.65 -12.49
N ARG A 55 0.85 11.21 -11.40
CA ARG A 55 1.58 12.08 -10.46
C ARG A 55 3.01 12.30 -10.98
N ASP A 56 3.71 13.29 -10.42
CA ASP A 56 5.09 13.66 -10.77
C ASP A 56 6.10 12.49 -10.67
N ASP A 57 5.84 11.56 -9.75
CA ASP A 57 6.63 10.33 -9.56
C ASP A 57 6.29 9.20 -10.55
N GLY A 58 5.38 9.44 -11.50
CA GLY A 58 4.94 8.48 -12.51
C GLY A 58 3.93 7.45 -12.00
N VAL A 59 3.34 7.65 -10.83
CA VAL A 59 2.28 6.79 -10.28
C VAL A 59 0.93 7.15 -10.90
N LEU A 60 0.16 6.15 -11.32
CA LEU A 60 -1.21 6.33 -11.81
C LEU A 60 -2.15 6.60 -10.62
N CYS A 61 -2.91 7.69 -10.74
CA CYS A 61 -3.88 8.16 -9.76
C CYS A 61 -5.29 8.21 -10.35
N PHE A 62 -6.30 8.05 -9.50
CA PHE A 62 -7.72 8.23 -9.82
C PHE A 62 -8.34 9.23 -8.84
N ARG A 63 -8.69 10.43 -9.34
CA ARG A 63 -9.13 11.56 -8.51
C ARG A 63 -8.16 11.83 -7.35
N ASP A 64 -6.89 12.06 -7.67
CA ASP A 64 -5.78 12.32 -6.72
C ASP A 64 -5.33 11.15 -5.83
N ARG A 65 -6.03 10.00 -5.89
CA ARG A 65 -5.70 8.81 -5.10
C ARG A 65 -4.87 7.82 -5.89
N ILE A 66 -3.86 7.24 -5.25
CA ILE A 66 -2.98 6.24 -5.85
C ILE A 66 -3.78 4.98 -6.20
N VAL A 67 -3.74 4.55 -7.46
CA VAL A 67 -4.40 3.33 -7.91
C VAL A 67 -3.57 2.12 -7.51
N VAL A 68 -4.05 1.30 -6.59
CA VAL A 68 -3.34 0.08 -6.20
C VAL A 68 -3.71 -1.05 -7.17
N PRO A 69 -2.73 -1.65 -7.88
CA PRO A 69 -2.98 -2.76 -8.80
C PRO A 69 -3.58 -3.98 -8.07
N ASN A 70 -4.06 -4.96 -8.83
CA ASN A 70 -4.64 -6.18 -8.27
C ASN A 70 -3.56 -7.18 -7.79
N ASP A 71 -2.72 -6.74 -6.86
CA ASP A 71 -1.66 -7.54 -6.24
C ASP A 71 -2.00 -7.76 -4.76
N GLY A 72 -2.17 -9.04 -4.38
CA GLY A 72 -2.63 -9.42 -3.05
C GLY A 72 -1.63 -9.10 -1.94
N ASP A 73 -0.33 -9.21 -2.23
CA ASP A 73 0.74 -8.93 -1.28
C ASP A 73 0.90 -7.43 -1.07
N LEU A 74 0.81 -6.64 -2.13
CA LEU A 74 0.85 -5.18 -2.06
C LEU A 74 -0.33 -4.62 -1.28
N ARG A 75 -1.56 -5.07 -1.58
CA ARG A 75 -2.76 -4.66 -0.83
C ARG A 75 -2.66 -5.07 0.64
N ARG A 76 -2.17 -6.29 0.93
CA ARG A 76 -1.95 -6.75 2.31
C ARG A 76 -0.91 -5.89 3.02
N THR A 77 0.16 -5.48 2.35
CA THR A 77 1.20 -4.61 2.91
C THR A 77 0.62 -3.26 3.30
N ILE A 78 -0.14 -2.61 2.41
CA ILE A 78 -0.84 -1.34 2.71
C ILE A 78 -1.80 -1.49 3.89
N LEU A 79 -2.60 -2.56 3.92
CA LEU A 79 -3.52 -2.84 5.03
C LEU A 79 -2.76 -3.08 6.34
N SER A 80 -1.66 -3.82 6.30
CA SER A 80 -0.81 -4.11 7.46
C SER A 80 -0.20 -2.83 8.04
N GLU A 81 0.35 -1.96 7.20
CA GLU A 81 0.93 -0.69 7.63
C GLU A 81 -0.12 0.24 8.25
N ALA A 82 -1.31 0.34 7.64
CA ALA A 82 -2.40 1.15 8.19
C ALA A 82 -2.98 0.59 9.50
N HIS A 83 -2.98 -0.73 9.68
CA HIS A 83 -3.47 -1.39 10.89
C HIS A 83 -2.46 -1.39 12.04
N ASN A 84 -1.17 -1.53 11.72
CA ASN A 84 -0.07 -1.59 12.69
C ASN A 84 0.59 -0.23 12.92
N SER A 85 0.04 0.84 12.35
CA SER A 85 0.51 2.20 12.60
C SER A 85 0.53 2.43 14.11
N LEU A 86 1.73 2.62 14.67
CA LEU A 86 2.03 2.68 16.10
C LEU A 86 1.19 3.73 16.87
N LEU A 87 0.60 4.68 16.15
CA LEU A 87 -0.22 5.77 16.68
C LEU A 87 -1.71 5.45 16.74
N ALA A 88 -2.15 4.39 16.06
CA ALA A 88 -3.52 3.93 16.06
C ALA A 88 -3.59 2.65 16.88
N ILE A 89 -3.88 2.77 18.19
CA ILE A 89 -4.39 1.65 18.99
C ILE A 89 -5.45 0.93 18.14
N HIS A 90 -5.13 -0.30 17.74
CA HIS A 90 -5.72 -1.06 16.63
C HIS A 90 -7.03 -0.49 16.06
N PRO A 91 -6.97 0.26 14.93
CA PRO A 91 -8.14 0.95 14.43
C PRO A 91 -9.18 -0.06 13.93
N GLY A 92 -10.43 0.08 14.41
CA GLY A 92 -11.57 -0.63 13.83
C GLY A 92 -11.74 -0.30 12.33
N SER A 93 -12.47 -1.16 11.60
CA SER A 93 -12.60 -1.11 10.13
C SER A 93 -12.98 0.27 9.57
N THR A 94 -13.84 1.03 10.27
CA THR A 94 -14.24 2.38 9.84
C THR A 94 -13.08 3.38 9.88
N LYS A 95 -12.28 3.37 10.95
CA LYS A 95 -11.14 4.29 11.11
C LYS A 95 -10.05 3.96 10.09
N MET A 96 -9.78 2.66 9.91
CA MET A 96 -8.82 2.17 8.92
C MET A 96 -9.25 2.53 7.48
N TYR A 97 -10.52 2.30 7.11
CA TYR A 97 -11.02 2.67 5.78
C TYR A 97 -10.92 4.17 5.52
N ARG A 98 -11.24 5.00 6.52
CA ARG A 98 -11.12 6.46 6.38
C ARG A 98 -9.69 6.92 6.15
N GLY A 99 -8.71 6.34 6.85
CA GLY A 99 -7.30 6.67 6.61
C GLY A 99 -6.81 6.25 5.22
N LEU A 100 -7.27 5.10 4.73
CA LEU A 100 -6.83 4.57 3.44
C LEU A 100 -7.52 5.21 2.23
N LYS A 101 -8.81 5.56 2.33
CA LYS A 101 -9.60 6.02 1.16
C LYS A 101 -9.16 7.36 0.59
N ASP A 102 -8.40 8.15 1.36
CA ASP A 102 -7.98 9.49 0.98
C ASP A 102 -6.66 9.44 0.19
N GLU A 103 -5.83 8.42 0.41
CA GLU A 103 -4.56 8.23 -0.30
C GLU A 103 -4.62 7.13 -1.37
N TYR A 104 -5.34 6.04 -1.12
CA TYR A 104 -5.36 4.85 -1.97
C TYR A 104 -6.74 4.58 -2.59
N TYR A 105 -6.71 3.97 -3.77
CA TYR A 105 -7.89 3.51 -4.49
C TYR A 105 -7.68 2.14 -5.12
N TRP A 106 -8.58 1.20 -4.82
CA TRP A 106 -8.77 -0.01 -5.62
C TRP A 106 -10.21 -0.53 -5.48
N VAL A 107 -10.64 -1.32 -6.46
CA VAL A 107 -11.95 -1.97 -6.41
C VAL A 107 -11.97 -2.97 -5.26
N GLY A 108 -12.83 -2.72 -4.27
CA GLY A 108 -12.98 -3.61 -3.12
C GLY A 108 -12.31 -3.12 -1.83
N LEU A 109 -11.63 -1.96 -1.80
CA LEU A 109 -10.94 -1.42 -0.61
C LEU A 109 -11.74 -1.57 0.70
N LYS A 110 -13.01 -1.15 0.71
CA LYS A 110 -13.86 -1.25 1.91
C LYS A 110 -14.07 -2.70 2.38
N ARG A 111 -14.24 -3.63 1.44
CA ARG A 111 -14.41 -5.07 1.72
C ARG A 111 -13.11 -5.65 2.28
N ASP A 112 -11.98 -5.34 1.63
CA ASP A 112 -10.67 -5.86 2.04
C ASP A 112 -10.30 -5.37 3.44
N VAL A 113 -10.57 -4.10 3.78
CA VAL A 113 -10.41 -3.56 5.14
C VAL A 113 -11.27 -4.32 6.15
N ALA A 114 -12.54 -4.58 5.83
CA ALA A 114 -13.43 -5.32 6.73
C ALA A 114 -12.92 -6.74 6.99
N VAL A 115 -12.52 -7.46 5.94
CA VAL A 115 -11.97 -8.82 6.02
C VAL A 115 -10.62 -8.85 6.76
N PHE A 116 -9.79 -7.82 6.58
CA PHE A 116 -8.49 -7.74 7.25
C PHE A 116 -8.67 -7.55 8.77
N VAL A 117 -9.47 -6.56 9.17
CA VAL A 117 -9.73 -6.28 10.59
C VAL A 117 -10.49 -7.42 11.26
N SER A 118 -11.40 -8.11 10.55
CA SER A 118 -12.12 -9.26 11.11
C SER A 118 -11.20 -10.44 11.40
N LYS A 119 -9.99 -10.51 10.84
CA LYS A 119 -9.01 -11.56 11.10
C LYS A 119 -8.00 -11.18 12.19
N CYS A 120 -8.06 -9.97 12.74
CA CYS A 120 -7.18 -9.54 13.82
C CYS A 120 -7.72 -10.00 15.18
N MET A 121 -7.00 -10.91 15.85
CA MET A 121 -7.37 -11.43 17.17
C MET A 121 -7.52 -10.31 18.21
N VAL A 122 -6.61 -9.33 18.22
CA VAL A 122 -6.64 -8.19 19.16
C VAL A 122 -7.90 -7.34 18.97
N CYS A 123 -8.25 -7.04 17.71
CA CYS A 123 -9.48 -6.34 17.38
C CYS A 123 -10.75 -7.12 17.77
N GLN A 124 -10.70 -8.46 17.77
CA GLN A 124 -11.81 -9.31 18.17
C GLN A 124 -12.00 -9.28 19.69
N CYS A 125 -10.92 -9.39 20.46
CA CYS A 125 -10.99 -9.38 21.94
C CYS A 125 -11.61 -8.09 22.47
N VAL A 126 -11.15 -6.92 22.02
CA VAL A 126 -11.66 -5.61 22.48
C VAL A 126 -13.16 -5.43 22.19
N LYS A 127 -13.68 -6.06 21.13
CA LYS A 127 -15.11 -6.00 20.78
C LYS A 127 -15.99 -6.94 21.61
N ALA A 128 -15.43 -7.97 22.24
CA ALA A 128 -16.17 -8.93 23.05
C ALA A 128 -16.38 -8.43 24.50
N GLU A 129 -15.63 -7.42 24.92
CA GLU A 129 -15.66 -6.86 26.28
C GLU A 129 -16.68 -5.71 26.45
N HIS A 130 -17.50 -5.41 25.44
CA HIS A 130 -18.60 -4.43 25.46
C HIS A 130 -19.88 -5.05 24.86
#